data_AF-A0A965U790-F1
#
_entry.id   AF-A0A965U790-F1
#
_cell.length_a   1.000
_cell.length_b   1.000
_cell.length_c   1.000
_cell.angle_alpha   90.00
_cell.angle_beta   90.00
_cell.angle_gamma   90.00
#
_symmetry.space_group_name_H-M   'P 1'
#
loop_
_entity.id
_entity.type
_entity.pdbx_description
1 polymer ?
#
loop_
_entity_poly.entity_id
_entity_poly.type
_entity_poly.pdbx_seq_one_letter_code
_entity_poly.pdbx_strand_id
1 'polypeptide(L)'
;MLLGGLNISGAFLALDGQVYASKDAATAAGVGTLNYGMFLQKIIDFLIMAFCVFLVIRLMAKLMPKKPAKEPRKCPYCLQPIDDKATRCPHCTSQLTDSQILD
;
A
#
# COMPACT_ATOMS: atom_id res chain seq x y z
N MET A 1 18.17 4.15 20.57
CA MET A 1 18.92 5.34 20.10
C MET A 1 19.85 4.91 18.96
N LEU A 2 19.38 4.90 17.71
CA LEU A 2 20.24 4.50 16.56
C LEU A 2 20.00 5.30 15.25
N LEU A 3 19.07 6.24 15.23
CA LEU A 3 18.98 7.27 14.18
C LEU A 3 18.91 8.62 14.89
N GLY A 4 20.08 9.06 15.34
CA GLY A 4 20.27 10.33 16.01
C GLY A 4 20.05 11.49 15.04
N GLY A 5 19.04 12.30 15.32
CA GLY A 5 19.13 13.76 15.19
C GLY A 5 19.46 14.35 13.82
N LEU A 6 19.20 13.68 12.69
CA LEU A 6 19.30 14.32 11.39
C LEU A 6 18.10 15.27 11.19
N ASN A 7 18.23 16.50 11.68
CA ASN A 7 17.28 17.59 11.41
C ASN A 7 17.50 18.12 9.99
N ILE A 8 17.04 17.35 8.99
CA ILE A 8 17.07 17.74 7.58
C ILE A 8 16.21 19.01 7.39
N SER A 9 15.18 19.20 8.22
CA SER A 9 14.33 20.40 8.29
C SER A 9 15.10 21.71 8.44
N GLY A 10 16.29 21.69 9.06
CA GLY A 10 17.16 22.86 9.26
C GLY A 10 18.20 23.08 8.18
N ALA A 11 18.25 22.24 7.13
CA ALA A 11 19.16 22.43 6.01
C ALA A 11 18.66 23.58 5.13
N PHE A 12 19.29 24.74 5.27
CA PHE A 12 19.08 25.91 4.43
C PHE A 12 20.39 26.25 3.71
N LEU A 13 20.30 26.57 2.42
CA LEU A 13 21.42 27.14 1.66
C LEU A 13 21.12 28.63 1.50
N ALA A 14 21.98 29.49 2.06
CA ALA A 14 21.93 30.92 1.83
C ALA A 14 22.55 31.23 0.46
N LEU A 15 21.86 32.04 -0.36
CA LEU A 15 22.30 32.36 -1.72
C LEU A 15 23.52 33.32 -1.78
N ASP A 16 24.00 33.79 -0.64
CA ASP A 16 25.14 34.72 -0.50
C ASP A 16 26.47 33.99 -0.19
N GLY A 17 26.46 32.65 -0.09
CA GLY A 17 27.67 31.86 0.17
C GLY A 17 28.19 31.91 1.62
N GLN A 18 27.56 32.68 2.51
CA GLN A 18 27.86 32.73 3.94
C GLN A 18 27.09 31.67 4.74
N VAL A 19 27.75 31.10 5.75
CA VAL A 19 27.16 30.09 6.64
C VAL A 19 26.57 30.80 7.86
N TYR A 20 25.25 30.83 7.97
CA TYR A 20 24.56 31.42 9.12
C TYR A 20 24.20 30.35 10.15
N ALA A 21 24.12 30.73 11.42
CA ALA A 21 23.82 29.81 12.52
C ALA A 21 22.35 29.33 12.54
N SER A 22 21.43 30.11 11.96
CA SER A 22 20.03 29.74 11.86
C SER A 22 19.37 30.40 10.65
N LYS A 23 18.28 29.77 10.19
CA LYS A 23 17.44 30.25 9.10
C LYS A 23 16.87 31.65 9.38
N ASP A 24 16.58 31.97 10.64
CA ASP A 24 16.07 33.28 11.06
C ASP A 24 17.14 34.38 10.94
N ALA A 25 18.41 34.07 11.21
CA ALA A 25 19.51 35.03 11.07
C ALA A 25 19.80 35.37 9.61
N ALA A 26 19.71 34.40 8.69
CA ALA A 26 19.91 34.64 7.26
C ALA A 26 18.74 35.43 6.64
N THR A 27 17.51 35.19 7.11
CA THR A 27 16.32 35.91 6.63
C THR A 27 16.29 37.36 7.15
N ALA A 28 16.77 37.61 8.37
CA ALA A 28 16.93 38.96 8.93
C ALA A 28 18.01 39.79 8.21
N ALA A 29 19.00 39.14 7.60
CA ALA A 29 20.03 39.79 6.78
C ALA A 29 19.55 40.15 5.35
N GLY A 30 18.28 39.87 5.02
CA GLY A 30 17.71 40.14 3.69
C GLY A 30 18.19 39.18 2.59
N VAL A 31 18.86 38.08 2.97
CA VAL A 31 19.36 37.07 2.04
C VAL A 31 18.30 36.00 1.83
N GLY A 32 17.95 35.73 0.56
CA GLY A 32 17.03 34.65 0.21
C GLY A 32 17.58 33.29 0.65
N THR A 33 16.82 32.57 1.49
CA THR A 33 17.16 31.21 1.93
C THR A 33 16.38 30.18 1.13
N LEU A 34 17.08 29.24 0.47
CA LEU A 34 16.42 28.07 -0.14
C LEU A 34 16.32 26.94 0.90
N ASN A 35 15.07 26.65 1.26
CA ASN A 35 14.72 25.75 2.35
C ASN A 35 14.23 24.39 1.82
N TYR A 36 15.17 23.59 1.29
CA TYR A 36 14.86 22.26 0.77
C TYR A 36 14.71 21.20 1.87
N GLY A 37 15.17 21.51 3.09
CA GLY A 37 15.13 20.61 4.22
C GLY A 37 13.74 20.05 4.57
N MET A 38 12.73 20.92 4.62
CA MET A 38 11.37 20.52 4.98
C MET A 38 10.68 19.71 3.88
N PHE A 39 10.96 20.02 2.62
CA PHE A 39 10.44 19.26 1.48
C PHE A 39 11.00 17.84 1.46
N LEU A 40 12.32 17.70 1.66
CA LEU A 40 12.98 16.41 1.69
C LEU A 40 12.52 15.57 2.90
N GLN A 41 12.30 16.20 4.05
CA GLN A 41 11.71 15.54 5.22
C GLN A 41 10.34 14.94 4.88
N LYS A 42 9.45 15.69 4.20
CA LYS A 42 8.12 15.17 3.82
C LYS A 42 8.21 14.00 2.84
N ILE A 43 9.16 14.03 1.90
CA ILE A 43 9.39 12.90 0.99
C ILE A 43 9.86 11.67 1.78
N ILE A 44 10.83 11.83 2.67
CA ILE A 44 11.37 10.74 3.49
C ILE A 44 10.27 10.14 4.38
N ASP A 45 9.48 10.97 5.06
CA ASP A 45 8.37 10.53 5.91
C ASP A 45 7.34 9.70 5.09
N PHE A 46 7.01 10.17 3.88
CA PHE A 46 6.09 9.47 2.98
C PHE A 46 6.64 8.11 2.54
N LEU A 47 7.92 8.04 2.15
CA LEU A 47 8.57 6.80 1.74
C LEU A 47 8.67 5.79 2.88
N ILE A 48 9.00 6.23 4.09
CA ILE A 48 9.05 5.37 5.28
C ILE A 48 7.67 4.82 5.61
N MET A 49 6.64 5.67 5.65
CA MET A 49 5.26 5.21 5.91
C MET A 49 4.76 4.23 4.86
N ALA A 50 5.01 4.49 3.57
CA ALA A 50 4.65 3.58 2.49
C ALA A 50 5.35 2.22 2.63
N PHE A 51 6.64 2.22 2.96
CA PHE A 51 7.42 1.00 3.17
C PHE A 51 6.92 0.19 4.38
N CYS A 52 6.61 0.86 5.49
CA CYS A 52 6.03 0.22 6.68
C CYS A 52 4.69 -0.45 6.36
N VAL A 53 3.77 0.24 5.69
CA VAL A 53 2.47 -0.31 5.29
C VAL A 53 2.64 -1.50 4.35
N PHE A 54 3.55 -1.41 3.37
CA PHE A 54 3.87 -2.51 2.46
C PHE A 54 4.35 -3.77 3.20
N LEU A 55 5.25 -3.62 4.17
CA LEU A 55 5.73 -4.74 4.97
C LEU A 55 4.62 -5.39 5.80
N VAL A 56 3.74 -4.59 6.41
CA VAL A 56 2.59 -5.10 7.18
C VAL A 56 1.66 -5.91 6.29
N ILE A 57 1.25 -5.38 5.13
CA ILE A 57 0.36 -6.10 4.19
C ILE A 57 1.03 -7.40 3.72
N ARG A 58 2.33 -7.35 3.38
CA ARG A 58 3.08 -8.54 2.94
C ARG A 58 3.19 -9.59 4.04
N LEU A 59 3.41 -9.18 5.29
CA LEU A 59 3.48 -10.07 6.43
C LEU A 59 2.11 -10.69 6.72
N MET A 60 1.04 -9.89 6.73
CA MET A 60 -0.32 -10.37 6.91
C MET A 60 -0.73 -11.35 5.80
N ALA A 61 -0.38 -11.07 4.54
CA ALA A 61 -0.62 -11.97 3.42
C ALA A 61 0.18 -13.28 3.50
N LYS A 62 1.35 -13.28 4.16
CA LYS A 62 2.15 -14.48 4.39
C LYS A 62 1.63 -15.31 5.57
N LEU A 63 1.09 -14.66 6.59
CA LEU A 63 0.57 -15.30 7.80
C LEU A 63 -0.90 -15.74 7.66
N MET A 64 -1.68 -15.08 6.82
CA MET A 64 -3.00 -15.57 6.44
C MET A 64 -2.85 -16.68 5.41
N PRO A 65 -3.15 -17.96 5.75
CA PRO A 65 -3.27 -18.98 4.73
C PRO A 65 -4.37 -18.53 3.75
N LYS A 66 -4.04 -18.52 2.44
CA LYS A 66 -5.05 -18.39 1.38
C LYS A 66 -6.14 -19.41 1.71
N LYS A 67 -7.35 -18.95 2.06
CA LYS A 67 -8.49 -19.85 2.17
C LYS A 67 -8.49 -20.68 0.88
N PRO A 68 -8.52 -22.01 0.94
CA PRO A 68 -8.62 -22.80 -0.27
C PRO A 68 -9.80 -22.24 -1.04
N ALA A 69 -9.54 -21.76 -2.26
CA ALA A 69 -10.62 -21.40 -3.16
C ALA A 69 -11.52 -22.62 -3.21
N LYS A 70 -12.79 -22.46 -2.81
CA LYS A 70 -13.75 -23.58 -2.89
C LYS A 70 -13.66 -24.12 -4.30
N GLU A 71 -13.40 -25.42 -4.43
CA GLU A 71 -13.36 -26.04 -5.74
C GLU A 71 -14.71 -25.78 -6.42
N PRO A 72 -14.70 -25.37 -7.69
CA PRO A 72 -15.94 -25.04 -8.39
C PRO A 72 -16.81 -26.30 -8.44
N ARG A 73 -18.06 -26.17 -8.00
CA ARG A 73 -18.99 -27.30 -8.03
C ARG A 73 -19.18 -27.80 -9.46
N LYS A 74 -19.29 -29.12 -9.62
CA LYS A 74 -19.48 -29.76 -10.93
C LYS A 74 -20.97 -30.02 -11.15
N CYS A 75 -21.44 -29.79 -12.36
CA CYS A 75 -22.79 -30.17 -12.75
C CYS A 75 -22.95 -31.71 -12.74
N PRO A 76 -24.01 -32.27 -12.14
CA PRO A 76 -24.23 -33.72 -12.07
C PRO A 76 -24.51 -34.37 -13.44
N TYR A 77 -24.94 -33.59 -14.43
CA TYR A 77 -25.29 -34.11 -15.76
C TYR A 77 -24.12 -34.07 -16.75
N CYS A 78 -23.39 -32.95 -16.81
CA CYS A 78 -22.33 -32.73 -17.81
C CYS A 78 -20.92 -32.66 -17.22
N LEU A 79 -20.78 -32.75 -15.90
CA LEU A 79 -19.50 -32.75 -15.15
C LEU A 79 -18.62 -31.52 -15.37
N GLN A 80 -19.15 -30.48 -16.02
CA GLN A 80 -18.48 -29.20 -16.19
C GLN A 80 -18.58 -28.36 -14.91
N PRO A 81 -17.58 -27.49 -14.62
CA PRO A 81 -17.63 -26.56 -13.51
C PRO A 81 -18.74 -25.53 -13.73
N ILE A 82 -19.56 -25.30 -12.70
CA ILE A 82 -20.66 -24.32 -12.74
C ILE A 82 -20.61 -23.45 -11.47
N ASP A 83 -21.23 -22.27 -11.55
CA ASP A 83 -21.38 -21.39 -10.39
C ASP A 83 -22.25 -22.04 -9.31
N ASP A 84 -21.89 -21.82 -8.03
CA ASP A 84 -22.56 -22.37 -6.84
C ASP A 84 -24.04 -22.03 -6.75
N LYS A 85 -24.49 -20.93 -7.37
CA LYS A 85 -25.89 -20.47 -7.33
C LYS A 85 -26.67 -20.73 -8.62
N ALA A 86 -26.07 -21.40 -9.60
CA ALA A 86 -26.75 -21.64 -10.86
C ALA A 86 -27.96 -22.57 -10.68
N THR A 87 -29.15 -22.11 -11.07
CA THR A 87 -30.40 -22.91 -11.12
C THR A 87 -30.53 -23.68 -12.42
N ARG A 88 -29.80 -23.27 -13.46
CA ARG A 88 -29.74 -23.94 -14.77
C ARG A 88 -28.30 -23.98 -15.26
N CYS A 89 -27.86 -25.15 -15.74
CA CYS A 89 -26.49 -25.32 -16.24
C CYS A 89 -26.32 -24.62 -17.61
N PRO A 90 -25.30 -23.77 -17.82
CA PRO A 90 -25.05 -23.12 -19.11
C PRO A 90 -24.52 -24.07 -20.19
N HIS A 91 -23.90 -25.19 -19.82
CA HIS A 91 -23.29 -26.13 -20.76
C HIS A 91 -24.28 -27.14 -21.34
N CYS A 92 -25.17 -27.71 -20.51
CA CYS A 92 -26.13 -28.71 -20.95
C CYS A 92 -27.59 -28.26 -20.83
N THR A 93 -27.84 -27.04 -20.34
CA THR A 93 -29.18 -26.44 -20.20
C THR A 93 -30.14 -27.19 -19.27
N SER A 94 -29.65 -28.18 -18.51
CA SER A 94 -30.42 -28.92 -17.52
C SER A 94 -30.81 -28.02 -16.34
N GLN A 95 -32.01 -28.24 -15.80
CA GLN A 95 -32.44 -27.60 -14.56
C GLN A 95 -31.82 -28.33 -13.37
N LEU A 96 -31.25 -27.58 -12.43
CA LEU A 96 -30.67 -28.09 -11.20
C LEU A 96 -31.68 -27.85 -10.09
N THR A 97 -32.26 -28.93 -9.56
CA THR A 97 -33.19 -28.87 -8.42
C THR A 97 -32.43 -28.54 -7.14
N ASP A 98 -33.07 -27.90 -6.16
CA ASP A 98 -32.44 -27.44 -4.90
C ASP A 98 -31.71 -28.55 -4.13
N SER A 99 -32.15 -29.80 -4.27
CA SER A 99 -31.47 -30.97 -3.71
C SER A 99 -30.07 -31.23 -4.29
N GLN A 100 -29.78 -30.77 -5.50
CA GLN A 100 -28.50 -30.93 -6.20
C GLN A 100 -27.58 -29.71 -6.01
N ILE A 101 -28.02 -28.71 -5.22
CA ILE A 101 -27.34 -27.42 -5.01
C ILE A 101 -26.67 -27.35 -3.63
N LEU A 102 -27.11 -28.17 -2.66
CA LEU A 102 -26.70 -28.13 -1.25
C LEU A 102 -25.60 -29.15 -0.87
N ASP A 103 -25.23 -30.04 -1.79
CA ASP A 103 -24.11 -30.98 -1.66
C ASP A 103 -22.82 -30.42 -2.27
#